data_AF-A0AAD6FE49-F1
#
_entry.id   AF-A0AAD6FE49-F1
#
_cell.length_a   1.000
_cell.length_b   1.000
_cell.length_c   1.000
_cell.angle_alpha   90.00
_cell.angle_beta   90.00
_cell.angle_gamma   90.00
#
_symmetry.space_group_name_H-M   'P 1'
#
loop_
_entity.id
_entity.type
_entity.pdbx_description
1 polymer ?
#
loop_
_entity_poly.entity_id
_entity_poly.type
_entity_poly.pdbx_seq_one_letter_code
_entity_poly.pdbx_strand_id
1 'polypeptide(L)'
;MKYKNKVRSRISNLKDPKNPGLRRNVLAGNIDLGRIASMSAEEMASEELKQLRNVLTQEAIREHQMAKTGGTSSDMFQCSKCRKKNCTYNQVQTRSADEPMTTFVLCNECGNRWKFC
;
A
#
# COMPACT_ATOMS: atom_id res chain seq x y z
N MET A 1 30.23 -3.09 15.70
CA MET A 1 28.86 -3.29 16.24
C MET A 1 27.98 -4.27 15.43
N LYS A 2 28.02 -4.28 14.09
CA LYS A 2 27.14 -5.12 13.24
C LYS A 2 27.18 -6.63 13.57
N TYR A 3 28.37 -7.21 13.78
CA TYR A 3 28.51 -8.65 14.08
C TYR A 3 27.79 -9.06 15.38
N LYS A 4 28.07 -8.38 16.51
CA LYS A 4 27.44 -8.65 17.80
C LYS A 4 25.91 -8.53 17.74
N ASN A 5 25.40 -7.57 16.98
CA ASN A 5 23.95 -7.41 16.78
C ASN A 5 23.35 -8.59 16.02
N LYS A 6 24.05 -9.10 15.00
CA LYS A 6 23.61 -10.29 14.25
C LYS A 6 23.58 -11.53 15.15
N VAL A 7 24.60 -11.73 15.98
CA VAL A 7 24.63 -12.83 16.96
C VAL A 7 23.47 -12.71 17.95
N ARG A 8 23.22 -11.53 18.53
CA ARG A 8 22.09 -11.33 19.43
C ARG A 8 20.74 -11.60 18.76
N SER A 9 20.56 -11.19 17.51
CA SER A 9 19.31 -11.47 16.78
C SER A 9 19.13 -12.96 16.55
N ARG A 10 20.19 -13.71 16.22
CA ARG A 10 20.12 -15.18 16.10
C ARG A 10 19.77 -15.86 17.42
N ILE A 11 20.41 -15.44 18.50
CA ILE A 11 20.11 -15.96 19.84
C ILE A 11 18.65 -15.71 20.18
N SER A 12 18.14 -14.49 19.92
CA SER A 12 16.74 -14.15 20.16
C SER A 12 15.77 -15.02 19.37
N ASN A 13 15.99 -15.19 18.05
CA ASN A 13 15.12 -16.00 17.19
C ASN A 13 15.17 -17.50 17.56
N LEU A 14 16.35 -18.03 17.89
CA LEU A 14 16.50 -19.45 18.28
C LEU A 14 15.97 -19.77 19.68
N LYS A 15 15.83 -18.75 20.54
CA LYS A 15 15.25 -18.88 21.89
C LYS A 15 13.76 -18.57 21.94
N ASP A 16 13.14 -18.19 20.82
CA ASP A 16 11.74 -17.81 20.80
C ASP A 16 10.83 -19.01 21.16
N PRO A 17 10.10 -18.96 22.29
CA PRO A 17 9.20 -20.04 22.68
C PRO A 17 8.00 -20.18 21.74
N LYS A 18 7.66 -19.12 20.98
CA LYS A 18 6.54 -19.14 20.02
C LYS A 18 6.91 -19.77 18.69
N ASN A 19 8.20 -19.94 18.39
CA ASN A 19 8.68 -20.58 17.16
C ASN A 19 9.71 -21.69 17.46
N PRO A 20 9.32 -22.78 18.17
CA PRO A 20 10.23 -23.88 18.46
C PRO A 20 10.65 -24.64 17.18
N GLY A 21 9.87 -24.53 16.10
CA GLY A 21 10.13 -25.17 14.81
C GLY A 21 11.45 -24.72 14.19
N LEU A 22 11.78 -23.43 14.28
CA LEU A 22 13.05 -22.90 13.76
C LEU A 22 14.26 -23.61 14.38
N ARG A 23 14.30 -23.70 15.72
CA ARG A 23 15.39 -24.36 16.43
C ARG A 23 15.48 -25.85 16.08
N ARG A 24 14.34 -26.54 15.98
CA ARG A 24 14.30 -27.96 15.59
C ARG A 24 14.84 -28.18 14.19
N ASN A 25 14.45 -27.35 13.23
CA ASN A 25 14.89 -27.46 11.83
C ASN A 25 16.39 -27.20 11.66
N VAL A 26 16.97 -26.31 12.47
CA VAL A 26 18.43 -26.06 12.48
C VAL A 26 19.16 -27.26 13.09
N LEU A 27 18.69 -27.79 14.22
CA LEU A 27 19.32 -28.95 14.87
C LEU A 27 19.18 -30.23 14.03
N ALA A 28 18.09 -30.39 13.30
CA ALA A 28 17.86 -31.51 12.39
C ALA A 28 18.65 -31.40 11.08
N GLY A 29 19.28 -30.26 10.79
CA GLY A 29 20.05 -30.03 9.56
C GLY A 29 19.20 -29.64 8.34
N ASN A 30 17.88 -29.45 8.49
CA ASN A 30 17.01 -28.95 7.43
C ASN A 30 17.36 -27.50 7.03
N ILE A 31 17.96 -26.74 7.93
CA ILE A 31 18.49 -25.40 7.66
C ILE A 31 20.00 -25.44 7.88
N ASP A 32 20.75 -25.17 6.81
CA ASP A 32 22.20 -25.09 6.86
C ASP A 32 22.71 -23.93 7.75
N LEU A 33 23.87 -24.14 8.38
CA LEU A 33 24.50 -23.17 9.28
C LEU A 33 24.92 -21.89 8.54
N GLY A 34 25.38 -22.02 7.28
CA GLY A 34 25.67 -20.87 6.42
C GLY A 34 24.41 -20.07 6.10
N ARG A 35 23.30 -20.76 5.82
CA ARG A 35 22.01 -20.14 5.54
C ARG A 35 21.47 -19.38 6.75
N ILE A 36 21.44 -19.97 7.95
CA ILE A 36 20.94 -19.25 9.13
C ILE A 36 21.79 -18.01 9.43
N ALA A 37 23.10 -18.03 9.18
CA ALA A 37 23.96 -16.85 9.38
C ALA A 37 23.63 -15.67 8.44
N SER A 38 23.10 -15.94 7.24
CA SER A 38 22.76 -14.91 6.24
C SER A 38 21.29 -14.47 6.28
N MET A 39 20.35 -15.35 6.68
CA MET A 39 18.90 -15.11 6.66
C MET A 39 18.44 -13.78 7.29
N SER A 40 17.35 -13.22 6.78
CA SER A 40 16.74 -12.02 7.37
C SER A 40 15.96 -12.35 8.66
N ALA A 41 15.61 -11.33 9.46
CA ALA A 41 14.76 -11.52 10.63
C ALA A 41 13.33 -11.97 10.26
N GLU A 42 12.87 -11.56 9.08
CA GLU A 42 11.57 -11.95 8.54
C GLU A 42 11.55 -13.42 8.12
N GLU A 43 12.64 -13.89 7.50
CA GLU A 43 12.79 -15.29 7.08
C GLU A 43 12.91 -16.27 8.25
N MET A 44 13.36 -15.81 9.43
CA MET A 44 13.43 -16.64 10.65
C MET A 44 12.13 -16.62 11.47
N ALA A 45 11.15 -15.79 11.11
CA ALA A 45 9.87 -15.76 11.80
C ALA A 45 9.11 -17.08 11.66
N SER A 46 8.07 -17.28 12.49
CA SER A 46 7.16 -18.42 12.33
C SER A 46 6.43 -18.34 10.99
N GLU A 47 6.03 -19.49 10.44
CA GLU A 47 5.29 -19.54 9.17
C GLU A 47 3.97 -18.76 9.25
N GLU A 48 3.26 -18.85 10.38
CA GLU A 48 2.04 -18.05 10.63
C GLU A 48 2.30 -16.54 10.53
N LEU A 49 3.37 -16.06 11.17
CA LEU A 49 3.69 -14.62 11.16
C LEU A 49 4.14 -14.15 9.78
N LYS A 50 4.85 -14.99 9.02
CA LYS A 50 5.21 -14.70 7.63
C LYS A 50 3.96 -14.59 6.75
N GLN A 51 3.02 -15.53 6.89
CA GLN A 51 1.77 -15.51 6.14
C GLN A 51 0.95 -14.26 6.47
N LEU A 52 0.79 -13.93 7.75
CA LEU A 52 0.12 -12.70 8.20
C LEU A 52 0.76 -11.44 7.59
N ARG A 53 2.10 -11.34 7.65
CA ARG A 53 2.81 -10.21 7.03
C ARG A 53 2.57 -10.15 5.53
N ASN A 54 2.59 -11.27 4.83
CA ASN A 54 2.36 -11.31 3.39
C ASN A 54 0.95 -10.82 3.03
N VAL A 55 -0.06 -11.26 3.77
CA VAL A 55 -1.46 -10.82 3.59
C VAL A 55 -1.57 -9.31 3.82
N LEU A 56 -1.08 -8.81 4.95
CA LEU A 56 -1.14 -7.38 5.28
C LEU A 56 -0.38 -6.52 4.27
N THR A 57 0.78 -6.99 3.80
CA THR A 57 1.57 -6.27 2.79
C THR A 57 0.81 -6.22 1.46
N GLN A 58 0.18 -7.32 1.07
CA GLN A 58 -0.63 -7.38 -0.16
C GLN A 58 -1.87 -6.49 -0.06
N GLU A 59 -2.53 -6.45 1.10
CA GLU A 59 -3.66 -5.58 1.36
C GLU A 59 -3.26 -4.11 1.32
N ALA A 60 -2.16 -3.75 1.97
CA ALA A 60 -1.63 -2.39 1.94
C ALA A 60 -1.30 -1.94 0.51
N ILE A 61 -0.64 -2.79 -0.29
CA ILE A 61 -0.36 -2.48 -1.70
C ILE A 61 -1.66 -2.25 -2.48
N ARG A 62 -2.66 -3.11 -2.27
CA ARG A 62 -3.97 -3.00 -2.93
C ARG A 62 -4.67 -1.70 -2.56
N GLU A 63 -4.69 -1.34 -1.28
CA GLU A 63 -5.30 -0.11 -0.80
C GLU A 63 -4.62 1.13 -1.37
N HIS A 64 -3.28 1.15 -1.40
CA HIS A 64 -2.52 2.27 -1.96
C HIS A 64 -2.78 2.44 -3.47
N GLN A 65 -2.98 1.36 -4.21
CA GLN A 65 -3.36 1.43 -5.63
C GLN A 65 -4.80 1.95 -5.83
N MET A 66 -5.66 1.84 -4.82
CA MET A 66 -7.07 2.25 -4.87
C MET A 66 -7.32 3.71 -4.48
N ALA A 67 -6.29 4.44 -4.03
CA ALA A 67 -6.39 5.87 -3.76
C ALA A 67 -6.66 6.65 -5.07
N LYS A 68 -7.93 6.70 -5.48
CA LYS A 68 -8.39 7.53 -6.58
C LYS A 68 -8.21 8.99 -6.15
N THR A 69 -7.24 9.66 -6.75
CA THR A 69 -7.15 11.12 -6.72
C THR A 69 -8.35 11.69 -7.48
N GLY A 70 -9.50 11.77 -6.83
CA GLY A 70 -10.74 12.26 -7.43
C GLY A 70 -11.30 13.41 -6.61
N GLY A 71 -11.63 14.52 -7.28
CA GLY A 71 -12.46 15.57 -6.67
C GLY A 71 -13.84 15.04 -6.27
N THR A 72 -14.76 15.93 -5.89
CA THR A 72 -16.13 15.51 -5.54
C THR A 72 -16.82 14.90 -6.76
N SER A 73 -17.13 13.60 -6.70
CA SER A 73 -17.90 12.91 -7.73
C SER A 73 -19.35 13.37 -7.72
N SER A 74 -19.89 13.71 -8.88
CA SER A 74 -21.24 14.22 -9.02
C SER A 74 -21.87 13.77 -10.33
N ASP A 75 -23.15 13.37 -10.24
CA ASP A 75 -24.00 13.03 -11.40
C ASP A 75 -24.72 14.26 -11.98
N MET A 76 -24.43 15.46 -11.48
CA MET A 76 -25.04 16.72 -11.96
C MET A 76 -24.64 17.03 -13.41
N PHE A 77 -23.51 16.52 -13.88
CA PHE A 77 -22.96 16.85 -15.19
C PHE A 77 -22.95 15.63 -16.12
N GLN A 78 -23.54 15.77 -17.31
CA GLN A 78 -23.46 14.77 -18.36
C GLN A 78 -22.33 15.11 -19.35
N CYS A 79 -21.41 14.16 -19.59
CA CYS A 79 -20.32 14.37 -20.53
C CYS A 79 -20.85 14.40 -21.97
N SER A 80 -20.49 15.42 -22.76
CA SER A 80 -20.90 15.51 -24.17
C SER A 80 -20.28 14.43 -25.07
N LYS A 81 -19.08 13.93 -24.74
CA LYS A 81 -18.38 12.91 -25.55
C LYS A 81 -18.92 11.50 -25.33
N CYS A 82 -19.01 11.05 -24.08
CA CYS A 82 -19.41 9.68 -23.76
C CYS A 82 -20.85 9.55 -23.23
N ARG A 83 -21.55 10.66 -23.00
CA ARG A 83 -22.94 10.75 -22.48
C ARG A 83 -23.16 10.15 -21.10
N LYS A 84 -22.10 9.72 -20.41
CA LYS A 84 -22.13 9.24 -19.02
C LYS A 84 -22.10 10.41 -18.04
N LYS A 85 -22.61 10.20 -16.83
CA LYS A 85 -22.69 11.20 -15.74
C LYS A 85 -21.58 11.10 -14.70
N ASN A 86 -20.69 10.12 -14.80
CA ASN A 86 -19.55 9.96 -13.90
C ASN A 86 -18.50 11.07 -14.11
N CYS A 87 -18.73 12.19 -13.44
CA CYS A 87 -17.89 13.39 -13.50
C CYS A 87 -17.43 13.80 -12.10
N THR A 88 -16.26 14.41 -12.02
CA THR A 88 -15.76 15.11 -10.83
C THR A 88 -15.76 16.60 -11.10
N TYR A 89 -16.15 17.40 -10.11
CA TYR A 89 -16.10 18.86 -10.22
C TYR A 89 -15.24 19.47 -9.14
N ASN A 90 -14.60 20.60 -9.45
CA ASN A 90 -13.88 21.42 -8.49
C ASN A 90 -14.19 22.89 -8.78
N GLN A 91 -14.56 23.65 -7.76
CA GLN A 91 -14.83 25.07 -7.87
C GLN A 91 -13.60 25.87 -7.47
N VAL A 92 -13.12 26.71 -8.37
CA VAL A 92 -11.94 27.55 -8.13
C VAL A 92 -12.28 28.98 -8.54
N GLN A 93 -11.97 29.93 -7.66
CA GLN A 93 -12.03 31.34 -8.00
C GLN A 93 -10.77 31.70 -8.80
N THR A 94 -10.92 31.80 -10.11
CA THR A 94 -9.80 32.09 -11.03
C THR A 94 -9.66 33.58 -11.38
N ARG A 95 -10.56 34.43 -10.86
CA ARG A 95 -10.65 35.86 -11.18
C ARG A 95 -10.90 36.69 -9.92
N SER A 96 -10.94 38.01 -10.07
CA SER A 96 -11.19 38.98 -8.99
C SER A 96 -12.36 38.59 -8.09
N ALA A 97 -12.37 39.07 -6.85
CA ALA A 97 -13.38 38.74 -5.84
C ALA A 97 -14.83 39.06 -6.27
N ASP A 98 -15.02 39.93 -7.25
CA ASP A 98 -16.33 40.36 -7.76
C ASP A 98 -16.95 39.38 -8.78
N GLU A 99 -16.21 38.39 -9.27
CA GLU A 99 -16.73 37.38 -10.19
C GLU A 99 -17.06 36.05 -9.49
N PRO A 100 -18.15 35.36 -9.88
CA PRO A 100 -18.53 34.08 -9.29
C PRO A 100 -17.48 33.00 -9.54
N MET A 101 -17.43 31.99 -8.66
CA MET A 101 -16.50 30.88 -8.76
C MET A 101 -16.65 30.11 -10.10
N THR A 102 -15.54 29.72 -10.72
CA THR A 102 -15.57 28.89 -11.93
C THR A 102 -15.59 27.41 -11.55
N THR A 103 -16.54 26.66 -12.10
CA THR A 103 -16.64 25.21 -11.85
C THR A 103 -15.90 24.46 -12.95
N PHE A 104 -14.84 23.72 -12.60
CA PHE A 104 -14.14 22.82 -13.51
C PHE A 104 -14.72 21.42 -13.40
N VAL A 105 -15.12 20.83 -14.52
CA VAL A 105 -15.68 19.47 -14.58
C VAL A 105 -14.75 18.56 -15.37
N LEU A 106 -14.47 17.37 -14.83
CA LEU A 106 -13.71 16.30 -15.46
C LEU A 106 -14.60 15.06 -15.57
N CYS A 107 -14.74 14.51 -16.77
CA CYS A 107 -15.37 13.21 -16.95
C CYS A 107 -14.37 12.09 -16.63
N ASN A 108 -14.71 11.23 -15.66
CA ASN A 108 -13.84 10.13 -15.22
C ASN A 108 -13.81 8.96 -16.21
N GLU A 109 -14.71 8.96 -17.20
CA GLU A 109 -14.88 7.86 -18.16
C GLU A 109 -14.05 8.06 -19.43
N CYS A 110 -14.02 9.29 -19.96
CA CYS A 110 -13.32 9.61 -21.22
C CYS A 110 -12.27 10.72 -21.07
N GLY A 111 -12.01 11.19 -19.84
CA GLY A 111 -11.02 12.23 -19.56
C GLY A 111 -11.37 13.63 -20.09
N ASN A 112 -12.60 13.84 -20.56
CA ASN A 112 -12.99 15.15 -21.09
C ASN A 112 -13.06 16.18 -19.96
N ARG A 113 -12.42 17.33 -20.13
CA ARG A 113 -12.44 18.43 -19.14
C ARG A 113 -13.04 19.68 -19.75
N TRP A 114 -13.93 20.34 -19.02
CA TRP A 114 -14.54 21.60 -19.43
C TRP A 114 -14.81 22.51 -18.22
N LYS A 115 -15.12 23.77 -18.50
CA LYS A 115 -15.50 24.76 -17.49
C LYS A 115 -16.99 25.07 -17.60
N PHE A 116 -17.64 25.25 -16.45
CA PHE A 116 -19.01 25.72 -16.30
C PHE A 116 -18.93 27.03 -15.51
N CYS A 117 -19.35 28.13 -16.14
CA CYS A 117 -19.32 29.49 -15.60
C CYS A 117 -20.74 29.89 -15.22
#